data_AF-F0XWM8-F1
#
_entry.id   AF-F0XWM8-F1
#
_cell.length_a   1.000
_cell.length_b   1.000
_cell.length_c   1.000
_cell.angle_alpha   90.00
_cell.angle_beta   90.00
_cell.angle_gamma   90.00
#
_symmetry.space_group_name_H-M   'P 1'
#
loop_
_entity.id
_entity.type
_entity.pdbx_description
1 polymer ?
#
loop_
_entity_poly.entity_id
_entity_poly.type
_entity_poly.pdbx_seq_one_letter_code
_entity_poly.pdbx_strand_id
1 'polypeptide(L)'
;WGAGLGALVELTEAPFWTDIYDLERAFHRGRVAVLGDAAHPITPHLGKGSNLAIQDAFVLASCAAGADDARGWLAAYSAARVEEAGASLLYSRHLGRVRNGL
;
A
#
# COMPACT_ATOMS: atom_id res chain seq x y z
N TRP A 1 0.40 -30.13 0.17
CA TRP A 1 0.79 -29.42 1.40
C TRP A 1 1.29 -30.43 2.42
N GLY A 2 2.28 -30.08 3.24
CA GLY A 2 2.78 -30.98 4.30
C GLY A 2 1.81 -31.09 5.47
N ALA A 3 1.89 -32.17 6.25
CA ALA A 3 0.97 -32.47 7.36
C ALA A 3 0.83 -31.33 8.38
N GLY A 4 1.90 -30.56 8.63
CA GLY A 4 1.87 -29.44 9.58
C GLY A 4 0.96 -28.27 9.17
N LEU A 5 0.80 -27.99 7.87
CA LEU A 5 -0.06 -26.90 7.42
C LEU A 5 -1.55 -27.27 7.50
N GLY A 6 -1.88 -28.55 7.29
CA GLY A 6 -3.25 -29.05 7.51
C GLY A 6 -3.68 -28.92 8.97
N ALA A 7 -2.79 -29.29 9.91
CA ALA A 7 -3.06 -29.15 11.34
C ALA A 7 -3.31 -27.70 11.77
N LEU A 8 -2.58 -26.72 11.22
CA LEU A 8 -2.80 -25.30 11.53
C LEU A 8 -4.18 -24.81 11.07
N VAL A 9 -4.67 -25.28 9.93
CA VAL A 9 -6.02 -24.95 9.46
C VAL A 9 -7.07 -25.54 10.38
N GLU A 10 -6.94 -26.82 10.78
CA GLU A 10 -7.88 -27.46 11.70
C GLU A 10 -7.90 -26.83 13.11
N LEU A 11 -6.75 -26.32 13.58
CA LEU A 11 -6.64 -25.61 14.86
C LEU A 11 -7.18 -24.17 14.83
N THR A 12 -7.50 -23.63 13.64
CA THR A 12 -8.04 -22.27 13.52
C THR A 12 -9.54 -22.31 13.78
N GLU A 13 -10.00 -21.76 14.91
CA GLU A 13 -11.41 -21.82 15.37
C GLU A 13 -12.40 -21.22 14.36
N ALA A 14 -12.02 -20.12 13.71
CA ALA A 14 -12.85 -19.40 12.74
C ALA A 14 -12.00 -18.90 11.56
N PRO A 15 -11.66 -19.79 10.60
CA PRO A 15 -10.92 -19.35 9.43
C PRO A 15 -11.81 -18.43 8.59
N PHE A 16 -11.20 -17.41 8.01
CA PHE A 16 -11.90 -16.50 7.12
C PHE A 16 -11.16 -16.38 5.80
N TRP A 17 -11.93 -16.12 4.75
CA TRP A 17 -11.41 -15.87 3.42
C TRP A 17 -11.24 -14.37 3.20
N THR A 18 -10.17 -13.97 2.53
CA THR A 18 -9.98 -12.58 2.09
C THR A 18 -9.43 -12.60 0.68
N ASP A 19 -10.20 -12.03 -0.24
CA ASP A 19 -9.73 -11.82 -1.60
C ASP A 19 -8.66 -10.72 -1.62
N ILE A 20 -7.60 -10.96 -2.37
CA ILE A 20 -6.47 -10.04 -2.48
C ILE A 20 -6.69 -9.15 -3.70
N TYR A 21 -6.78 -7.84 -3.47
CA TYR A 21 -6.88 -6.81 -4.50
C TYR A 21 -5.78 -5.76 -4.33
N ASP A 22 -5.39 -5.13 -5.44
CA ASP A 22 -4.52 -3.96 -5.46
C ASP A 22 -5.00 -2.94 -6.50
N LEU A 23 -4.48 -1.71 -6.44
CA LEU A 23 -4.86 -0.65 -7.36
C LEU A 23 -3.84 0.47 -7.44
N GLU A 24 -3.68 1.05 -8.64
CA GLU A 24 -2.92 2.27 -8.88
C GLU A 24 -3.87 3.49 -8.86
N ARG A 25 -3.61 4.50 -8.02
CA ARG A 25 -4.45 5.72 -7.90
C ARG A 25 -3.63 7.01 -7.78
N ALA A 26 -4.35 8.12 -7.90
CA ALA A 26 -3.87 9.45 -7.56
C ALA A 26 -3.93 9.73 -6.04
N PHE A 27 -2.95 10.49 -5.55
CA PHE A 27 -2.73 10.80 -4.12
C PHE A 27 -3.32 12.14 -3.66
N HIS A 28 -3.77 12.99 -4.59
CA HIS A 28 -4.46 14.24 -4.27
C HIS A 28 -5.48 14.62 -5.33
N ARG A 29 -6.42 15.48 -4.93
CA ARG A 29 -7.27 16.26 -5.83
C ARG A 29 -7.59 17.61 -5.21
N GLY A 30 -7.12 18.68 -5.81
CA GLY A 30 -7.34 20.04 -5.29
C GLY A 30 -6.70 20.22 -3.91
N ARG A 31 -7.52 20.35 -2.87
CA ARG A 31 -7.07 20.52 -1.47
C ARG A 31 -7.22 19.26 -0.61
N VAL A 32 -7.45 18.11 -1.24
CA VAL A 32 -7.65 16.82 -0.56
C VAL A 32 -6.51 15.88 -0.90
N ALA A 33 -5.91 15.27 0.12
CA ALA A 33 -4.95 14.17 -0.01
C ALA A 33 -5.65 12.83 0.29
N VAL A 34 -5.15 11.75 -0.31
CA VAL A 34 -5.50 10.37 0.01
C VAL A 34 -4.23 9.63 0.38
N LEU A 35 -4.26 8.85 1.47
CA LEU A 35 -3.12 8.17 2.05
C LEU A 35 -3.47 6.71 2.34
N GLY A 36 -2.45 5.87 2.56
CA GLY A 36 -2.63 4.48 2.95
C GLY A 36 -3.35 3.65 1.87
N ASP A 37 -4.05 2.61 2.27
CA ASP A 37 -4.80 1.73 1.37
C ASP A 37 -5.87 2.44 0.53
N ALA A 38 -6.29 3.65 0.91
CA ALA A 38 -7.18 4.45 0.07
C ALA A 38 -6.46 5.00 -1.18
N ALA A 39 -5.14 5.18 -1.13
CA ALA A 39 -4.30 5.65 -2.22
C ALA A 39 -3.53 4.53 -2.91
N HIS A 40 -2.99 3.56 -2.14
CA HIS A 40 -2.11 2.52 -2.65
C HIS A 40 -2.37 1.16 -2.02
N PRO A 41 -3.57 0.57 -2.18
CA PRO A 41 -3.78 -0.80 -1.75
C PRO A 41 -2.83 -1.70 -2.56
N ILE A 42 -1.98 -2.46 -1.86
CA ILE A 42 -1.02 -3.39 -2.47
C ILE A 42 -1.28 -4.81 -1.97
N THR A 43 -0.87 -5.81 -2.75
CA THR A 43 -0.90 -7.20 -2.29
C THR A 43 0.00 -7.38 -1.06
N PRO A 44 -0.31 -8.32 -0.14
CA PRO A 44 0.39 -8.42 1.15
C PRO A 44 1.79 -9.04 1.04
N HIS A 45 2.22 -9.48 -0.14
CA HIS A 45 3.39 -10.32 -0.32
C HIS A 45 4.71 -9.62 0.01
N LEU A 46 4.76 -8.29 -0.12
CA LEU A 46 5.89 -7.46 0.29
C LEU A 46 5.84 -7.06 1.78
N GLY A 47 4.69 -7.21 2.45
CA GLY A 47 4.53 -6.85 3.86
C GLY A 47 4.71 -5.35 4.16
N LYS A 48 4.50 -4.46 3.17
CA LYS A 48 4.85 -3.03 3.25
C LYS A 48 3.68 -2.06 3.34
N GLY A 49 2.41 -2.51 3.34
CA GLY A 49 1.25 -1.60 3.32
C GLY A 49 1.30 -0.55 4.44
N SER A 50 1.49 -0.97 5.68
CA SER A 50 1.61 -0.06 6.83
C SER A 50 2.82 0.89 6.72
N ASN A 51 3.95 0.40 6.20
CA ASN A 51 5.15 1.21 6.01
C ASN A 51 4.90 2.33 4.99
N LEU A 52 4.19 2.04 3.90
CA LEU A 52 3.83 3.04 2.89
C LEU A 52 2.89 4.11 3.47
N ALA A 53 1.92 3.72 4.30
CA ALA A 53 1.04 4.68 4.97
C ALA A 53 1.80 5.60 5.93
N ILE A 54 2.78 5.07 6.68
CA ILE A 54 3.65 5.86 7.56
C ILE A 54 4.51 6.84 6.74
N GLN A 55 5.09 6.37 5.63
CA GLN A 55 5.84 7.23 4.72
C GLN A 55 4.96 8.34 4.13
N ASP A 56 3.70 8.04 3.78
CA ASP A 56 2.78 9.06 3.30
C ASP A 56 2.62 10.19 4.31
N ALA A 57 2.36 9.85 5.58
CA ALA A 57 2.20 10.84 6.64
C ALA A 57 3.46 11.72 6.79
N PHE A 58 4.64 11.09 6.75
CA PHE A 58 5.92 11.80 6.82
C PHE A 58 6.13 12.76 5.63
N VAL A 59 5.92 12.29 4.40
CA VAL A 59 6.11 13.11 3.19
C VAL A 59 5.05 14.21 3.13
N LEU A 60 3.80 13.93 3.48
CA LEU A 60 2.73 14.92 3.53
C LEU A 60 3.07 16.07 4.48
N ALA A 61 3.50 15.73 5.71
CA ALA A 61 3.95 16.72 6.69
C ALA A 61 5.16 17.52 6.20
N SER A 62 6.10 16.87 5.52
CA SER A 62 7.30 17.51 4.98
C SER A 62 6.98 18.49 3.86
N CYS A 63 6.05 18.15 2.95
CA CYS A 63 5.62 19.04 1.88
C CYS A 63 4.81 20.24 2.42
N ALA A 64 4.01 20.03 3.47
CA ALA A 64 3.21 21.09 4.08
C ALA A 64 4.04 22.09 4.91
N ALA A 65 5.22 21.67 5.39
CA ALA A 65 6.05 22.48 6.27
C ALA A 65 6.53 23.78 5.57
N GLY A 66 6.03 24.92 6.03
CA GLY A 66 6.40 26.24 5.51
C GLY A 66 5.78 26.59 4.15
N ALA A 67 4.77 25.84 3.69
CA ALA A 67 4.09 26.08 2.43
C ALA A 67 2.71 26.74 2.60
N ASP A 68 2.53 27.90 1.98
CA ASP A 68 1.25 28.64 2.02
C ASP A 68 0.23 28.15 0.97
N ASP A 69 0.71 27.59 -0.15
CA ASP A 69 -0.15 27.07 -1.22
C ASP A 69 -0.43 25.57 -1.07
N ALA A 70 -1.62 25.27 -0.54
CA ALA A 70 -2.11 23.91 -0.40
C ALA A 70 -2.11 23.10 -1.70
N ARG A 71 -2.44 23.72 -2.84
CA ARG A 71 -2.51 22.96 -4.10
C ARG A 71 -1.11 22.57 -4.56
N GLY A 72 -0.16 23.49 -4.49
CA GLY A 72 1.23 23.27 -4.84
C GLY A 72 1.87 22.16 -4.00
N TRP A 73 1.76 22.24 -2.67
CA TRP A 73 2.41 21.23 -1.82
C TRP A 73 1.72 19.86 -1.86
N LEU A 74 0.40 19.79 -2.09
CA LEU A 74 -0.29 18.52 -2.30
C LEU A 74 0.08 17.85 -3.63
N ALA A 75 0.34 18.65 -4.66
CA ALA A 75 0.86 18.15 -5.93
C ALA A 75 2.28 17.59 -5.75
N ALA A 76 3.14 18.28 -4.99
CA ALA A 76 4.48 17.81 -4.64
C ALA A 76 4.43 16.50 -3.84
N TYR A 77 3.57 16.42 -2.82
CA TYR A 77 3.30 15.20 -2.07
C TYR A 77 2.91 14.04 -3.01
N SER A 78 1.97 14.28 -3.92
CA SER A 78 1.50 13.24 -4.83
C SER A 78 2.57 12.78 -5.80
N ALA A 79 3.37 13.68 -6.35
CA ALA A 79 4.48 13.33 -7.23
C ALA A 79 5.48 12.42 -6.51
N ALA A 80 5.84 12.75 -5.26
CA ALA A 80 6.77 11.96 -4.47
C ALA A 80 6.23 10.57 -4.09
N ARG A 81 4.90 10.43 -3.90
CA ARG A 81 4.29 9.16 -3.47
C ARG A 81 3.88 8.23 -4.61
N VAL A 82 3.50 8.77 -5.78
CA VAL A 82 3.12 7.96 -6.95
C VAL A 82 4.25 7.01 -7.35
N GLU A 83 5.49 7.49 -7.37
CA GLU A 83 6.65 6.68 -7.78
C GLU A 83 6.93 5.53 -6.79
N GLU A 84 7.12 5.84 -5.50
CA GLU A 84 7.46 4.85 -4.48
C GLU A 84 6.34 3.81 -4.27
N ALA A 85 5.09 4.26 -4.22
CA ALA A 85 3.95 3.37 -4.05
C ALA A 85 3.72 2.49 -5.28
N GLY A 86 3.89 3.05 -6.49
CA GLY A 86 3.80 2.29 -7.74
C GLY A 86 4.87 1.21 -7.84
N ALA A 87 6.13 1.54 -7.51
CA ALA A 87 7.22 0.58 -7.47
C ALA A 87 6.95 -0.55 -6.46
N SER A 88 6.47 -0.20 -5.26
CA SER A 88 6.11 -1.17 -4.23
C SER A 88 4.95 -2.09 -4.65
N LEU A 89 3.94 -1.55 -5.32
CA LEU A 89 2.81 -2.31 -5.84
C LEU A 89 3.25 -3.33 -6.88
N LEU A 90 4.02 -2.91 -7.88
CA LEU A 90 4.52 -3.80 -8.94
C LEU A 90 5.43 -4.89 -8.37
N TYR A 91 6.28 -4.54 -7.40
CA TYR A 91 7.14 -5.52 -6.75
C TYR A 91 6.34 -6.53 -5.90
N SER A 92 5.33 -6.07 -5.17
CA SER A 92 4.45 -6.97 -4.40
C SER A 92 3.67 -7.93 -5.30
N ARG A 93 3.17 -7.45 -6.47
CA ARG A 93 2.58 -8.31 -7.52
C ARG A 93 3.55 -9.38 -8.00
N HIS A 94 4.80 -9.00 -8.28
CA HIS A 94 5.82 -9.95 -8.71
C HIS A 94 6.08 -11.03 -7.65
N LEU A 95 6.24 -10.66 -6.38
CA LEU A 95 6.41 -11.62 -5.29
C LEU A 95 5.20 -12.55 -5.13
N GLY A 96 3.99 -12.04 -5.35
CA GLY A 96 2.77 -12.84 -5.36
C GLY A 96 2.75 -13.92 -6.42
N ARG A 97 3.12 -13.56 -7.65
CA ARG A 97 3.24 -14.52 -8.75
C ARG A 97 4.23 -15.64 -8.41
N VAL A 98 5.43 -15.26 -7.96
CA VAL A 98 6.47 -16.24 -7.55
C VAL A 98 5.97 -17.15 -6.42
N ARG A 99 5.32 -16.61 -5.38
CA ARG A 99 4.79 -17.40 -4.25
C ARG A 99 3.66 -18.34 -4.64
N ASN A 100 2.83 -17.93 -5.60
CA ASN A 100 1.67 -18.67 -6.05
C ASN A 100 1.98 -19.62 -7.23
N GLY A 101 3.22 -19.63 -7.72
CA GLY A 101 3.63 -20.46 -8.86
C GLY A 101 3.10 -19.99 -10.22
N LEU A 102 2.89 -18.67 -10.37
CA LEU A 102 2.41 -18.00 -11.59
C LEU A 102 3.50 -17.18 -12.27
#